data_AF-A0A6N9B389-F1
#
_entry.id   AF-A0A6N9B389-F1
#
_cell.length_a   1.000
_cell.length_b   1.000
_cell.length_c   1.000
_cell.angle_alpha   90.00
_cell.angle_beta   90.00
_cell.angle_gamma   90.00
#
_symmetry.space_group_name_H-M   'P 1'
#
loop_
_entity.id
_entity.type
_entity.pdbx_description
1 polymer ?
#
loop_
_entity_poly.entity_id
_entity_poly.type
_entity_poly.pdbx_seq_one_letter_code
_entity_poly.pdbx_strand_id
1 'polypeptide(L)'
;MNRIPVLGWIGSIVLNLSLSIPFWFIWSVCGVGRHFFTNLLPEPFLRPSLWVILGLFICIEIIRSLLFPMTLNLRKENEKDD
;
A
#
# COMPACT_ATOMS: atom_id res chain seq x y z
N MET A 1 15.81 9.71 -22.18
CA MET A 1 14.43 9.37 -22.61
C MET A 1 13.60 9.08 -21.36
N ASN A 2 13.10 10.13 -20.68
CA ASN A 2 12.44 10.04 -19.36
C ASN A 2 10.97 9.58 -19.46
N ARG A 3 10.77 8.37 -19.98
CA ARG A 3 9.45 7.72 -19.99
C ARG A 3 9.46 6.59 -18.96
N ILE A 4 8.68 6.54 -17.89
CA ILE A 4 7.73 7.45 -17.24
C ILE A 4 7.69 6.95 -15.78
N PRO A 5 8.30 7.61 -14.77
CA PRO A 5 8.20 7.16 -13.37
C PRO A 5 6.73 7.09 -12.90
N VAL A 6 5.86 7.89 -13.55
CA VAL A 6 4.41 7.90 -13.35
C VAL A 6 3.73 6.58 -13.77
N LEU A 7 4.22 5.85 -14.78
CA LEU A 7 3.61 4.58 -15.18
C LEU A 7 3.86 3.48 -14.14
N GLY A 8 5.06 3.46 -13.54
CA GLY A 8 5.37 2.57 -12.43
C GLY A 8 4.46 2.87 -11.22
N TRP A 9 4.23 4.15 -10.94
CA TRP A 9 3.35 4.59 -9.86
C TRP A 9 1.89 4.18 -10.08
N ILE A 10 1.35 4.41 -11.28
CA ILE A 10 -0.01 4.02 -11.64
C ILE A 10 -0.16 2.50 -11.63
N GLY A 11 0.81 1.76 -12.16
CA GLY A 11 0.83 0.30 -12.14
C GLY A 11 0.81 -0.27 -10.72
N SER A 12 1.62 0.29 -9.81
CA SER A 12 1.60 -0.10 -8.40
C SER A 12 0.29 0.23 -7.71
N ILE A 13 -0.33 1.38 -7.99
CA ILE A 13 -1.63 1.72 -7.42
C ILE A 13 -2.69 0.72 -7.86
N VAL A 14 -2.75 0.39 -9.15
CA VAL A 14 -3.72 -0.58 -9.69
C VAL A 14 -3.53 -1.97 -9.10
N LEU A 15 -2.29 -2.43 -8.95
CA LEU A 15 -1.98 -3.71 -8.31
C LEU A 15 -2.38 -3.73 -6.82
N ASN A 16 -2.05 -2.67 -6.08
CA ASN A 16 -2.46 -2.53 -4.67
C ASN A 16 -3.98 -2.47 -4.52
N LEU A 17 -4.67 -1.79 -5.44
CA LEU A 17 -6.13 -1.75 -5.49
C LEU A 17 -6.69 -3.15 -5.73
N SER A 18 -6.12 -3.89 -6.68
CA SER A 18 -6.52 -5.26 -7.00
C SER A 18 -6.28 -6.25 -5.86
N LEU A 19 -5.31 -5.99 -4.98
CA LEU A 19 -5.03 -6.80 -3.78
C LEU A 19 -5.93 -6.42 -2.60
N SER A 20 -6.34 -5.16 -2.49
CA SER A 20 -7.17 -4.68 -1.40
C SER A 20 -8.57 -5.34 -1.38
N ILE A 21 -9.14 -5.63 -2.55
CA ILE A 21 -10.47 -6.25 -2.71
C ILE A 21 -10.49 -7.71 -2.20
N PRO A 22 -9.61 -8.61 -2.68
CA PRO A 22 -9.56 -9.98 -2.15
C PRO A 22 -9.14 -10.01 -0.68
N PHE A 23 -8.26 -9.11 -0.24
CA PHE A 23 -7.93 -8.97 1.18
C PHE A 23 -9.16 -8.60 2.01
N TRP A 24 -9.94 -7.59 1.60
CA TRP A 24 -11.18 -7.22 2.28
C TRP A 24 -12.19 -8.36 2.31
N PHE A 25 -12.34 -9.09 1.19
CA PHE A 25 -13.23 -10.23 1.11
C PHE A 25 -12.85 -11.32 2.11
N ILE A 26 -11.58 -11.73 2.15
CA ILE A 26 -11.08 -12.73 3.09
C ILE A 26 -11.20 -12.24 4.54
N TRP A 27 -10.89 -10.98 4.80
CA TRP A 27 -10.92 -10.42 6.14
C TRP A 27 -12.34 -10.29 6.70
N SER A 28 -13.27 -9.73 5.89
CA SER A 28 -14.62 -9.36 6.31
C SER A 28 -15.66 -10.44 6.05
N VAL A 29 -15.59 -11.13 4.90
CA VAL A 29 -16.57 -12.14 4.48
C VAL A 29 -16.17 -13.52 4.99
N CYS A 30 -14.91 -13.93 4.81
CA CYS A 30 -14.43 -15.20 5.39
C CYS A 30 -14.20 -15.10 6.90
N GLY A 31 -14.26 -13.90 7.48
CA GLY A 31 -14.23 -13.68 8.93
C GLY A 31 -12.88 -13.93 9.58
N VAL A 32 -11.78 -13.96 8.81
CA VAL A 32 -10.41 -14.20 9.31
C VAL A 32 -10.04 -13.20 10.42
N GLY A 33 -10.42 -11.93 10.25
CA GLY A 33 -10.19 -10.89 11.27
C GLY A 33 -10.84 -11.27 12.60
N ARG A 34 -12.10 -11.73 12.56
CA ARG A 34 -12.80 -12.16 13.78
C ARG A 34 -12.25 -13.46 14.34
N HIS A 35 -11.87 -14.41 13.49
CA HIS A 35 -11.45 -15.72 13.98
C HIS A 35 -10.11 -15.69 14.72
N PHE A 36 -9.17 -14.84 14.28
CA PHE A 36 -7.81 -14.78 14.84
C PHE A 36 -7.56 -13.56 15.73
N PHE A 37 -8.25 -12.44 15.50
CA PHE A 37 -7.92 -11.16 16.17
C PHE A 37 -8.98 -10.65 17.15
N THR A 38 -10.00 -11.46 17.50
CA THR A 38 -11.06 -11.03 18.45
C THR A 38 -10.53 -10.59 19.81
N ASN A 39 -9.50 -11.25 20.34
CA ASN A 39 -8.93 -10.89 21.65
C ASN A 39 -7.94 -9.71 21.59
N LEU A 40 -7.58 -9.28 20.37
CA LEU A 40 -6.49 -8.34 20.15
C LEU A 40 -6.98 -6.99 19.61
N LEU A 41 -8.10 -6.95 18.89
CA LEU A 41 -8.63 -5.74 18.29
C LEU A 41 -10.07 -5.42 18.72
N PRO A 42 -10.42 -4.13 18.91
CA PRO A 42 -11.80 -3.69 19.14
C PRO A 42 -12.70 -3.98 17.93
N GLU A 43 -14.01 -4.18 18.19
CA GLU A 43 -15.04 -4.45 17.17
C GLU A 43 -14.99 -3.60 15.88
N PRO A 44 -14.77 -2.28 15.92
CA PRO A 44 -14.71 -1.47 14.69
C PRO A 44 -13.57 -1.87 13.75
N PHE A 45 -12.49 -2.45 14.27
CA PHE A 45 -11.34 -2.88 13.46
C PHE A 45 -11.45 -4.33 12.98
N LEU A 46 -12.36 -5.11 13.57
CA LEU A 46 -12.65 -6.49 13.18
C LEU A 46 -13.52 -6.56 11.91
N ARG A 47 -14.28 -5.49 11.62
CA ARG A 47 -15.14 -5.35 10.44
C ARG A 47 -14.88 -4.03 9.70
N PRO A 48 -13.66 -3.83 9.16
CA PRO A 48 -13.37 -2.63 8.41
C PRO A 48 -14.22 -2.57 7.13
N SER A 49 -14.72 -1.38 6.81
CA SER A 49 -15.38 -1.16 5.53
C SER A 49 -14.37 -1.27 4.39
N LEU A 50 -14.84 -1.63 3.20
CA LEU A 50 -14.00 -1.77 2.01
C LEU A 50 -13.22 -0.48 1.71
N TRP A 51 -13.84 0.67 1.95
CA TRP A 51 -13.22 1.99 1.77
C TRP A 51 -12.05 2.24 2.73
N VAL A 52 -12.13 1.76 3.96
CA VAL A 52 -11.03 1.88 4.93
C VAL A 52 -9.84 1.03 4.49
N ILE A 53 -10.09 -0.19 4.01
CA ILE A 53 -9.02 -1.05 3.48
C ILE A 53 -8.40 -0.47 2.21
N LEU A 54 -9.21 0.00 1.27
CA LEU A 54 -8.73 0.68 0.06
C LEU A 54 -7.86 1.89 0.41
N GLY A 55 -8.36 2.74 1.32
CA GLY A 55 -7.63 3.91 1.80
C GLY A 55 -6.31 3.53 2.44
N LEU A 56 -6.27 2.45 3.24
CA LEU A 56 -5.06 1.96 3.88
C LEU A 56 -4.00 1.55 2.85
N PHE A 57 -4.37 0.77 1.83
CA PHE A 57 -3.45 0.34 0.78
C PHE A 57 -2.91 1.51 -0.05
N ILE A 58 -3.76 2.50 -0.36
CA ILE A 58 -3.34 3.72 -1.04
C ILE A 58 -2.39 4.55 -0.16
N CYS A 59 -2.73 4.74 1.12
CA CYS A 59 -1.89 5.48 2.06
C CYS A 59 -0.52 4.83 2.25
N ILE A 60 -0.45 3.51 2.36
CA ILE A 60 0.81 2.76 2.45
C ILE A 60 1.66 3.00 1.20
N GLU A 61 1.05 2.99 0.01
CA GLU A 61 1.78 3.22 -1.25
C GLU A 61 2.30 4.66 -1.35
N ILE A 62 1.52 5.66 -0.91
CA ILE A 62 1.96 7.06 -0.84
C ILE A 62 3.11 7.21 0.15
N ILE A 63 3.00 6.65 1.35
CA ILE A 63 4.06 6.69 2.37
C ILE A 63 5.32 6.01 1.84
N ARG A 64 5.19 4.84 1.21
CA ARG A 64 6.30 4.14 0.56
C ARG A 64 6.94 5.01 -0.52
N SER A 65 6.14 5.68 -1.35
CA SER A 65 6.65 6.61 -2.36
C SER A 65 7.39 7.82 -1.77
N LEU A 66 7.02 8.26 -0.56
CA LEU A 66 7.67 9.36 0.15
C LEU A 66 8.92 8.93 0.93
N LEU A 67 9.01 7.67 1.35
CA LEU A 67 10.17 7.12 2.07
C LEU A 67 11.27 6.61 1.13
N PHE A 68 10.92 6.16 -0.08
CA PHE A 68 11.88 5.70 -1.09
C PHE A 68 12.43 6.73 -2.13
N PRO A 69 12.18 8.06 -2.07
CA PRO A 69 12.77 9.00 -3.03
C PRO A 69 14.27 9.26 -2.76
N MET A 70 14.78 8.89 -1.57
CA MET A 70 16.12 9.27 -1.12
C MET A 70 17.26 8.43 -1.73
N THR A 71 17.01 7.19 -2.15
CA THR A 71 18.06 6.30 -2.67
C THR A 71 18.54 6.68 -4.07
N LEU A 72 17.68 7.33 -4.88
CA LEU A 72 18.04 7.75 -6.24
C LEU A 72 18.70 9.12 -6.29
N ASN A 73 18.42 10.01 -5.34
CA ASN A 73 19.07 11.33 -5.29
C ASN A 73 20.53 11.23 -4.84
N LEU A 74 20.86 10.35 -3.89
CA LEU A 74 22.24 10.14 -3.47
C LEU A 74 23.12 9.54 -4.59
N ARG A 75 22.57 8.67 -5.45
CA ARG A 75 23.33 8.08 -6.57
C ARG A 75 23.73 9.12 -7.63
N LYS A 76 22.86 10.11 -7.88
CA LYS A 76 23.11 11.16 -8.88
C LYS A 76 24.13 12.21 -8.44
N GLU A 77 24.32 12.39 -7.15
CA GLU A 77 25.35 13.28 -6.61
C GLU A 77 26.74 12.66 -6.82
N ASN A 78 26.90 11.37 -6.51
CA ASN A 78 28.18 10.67 -6.65
C ASN A 78 28.66 10.48 -8.09
N GLU A 79 27.75 10.44 -9.07
CA GLU A 79 28.11 10.30 -10.50
C GLU A 79 28.46 11.64 -11.17
N LYS A 80 28.33 12.77 -10.44
CA LYS A 80 28.61 14.11 -10.95
C LYS A 80 29.97 14.66 -10.50
N ASP A 81 30.63 13.96 -9.57
CA ASP A 81 31.96 14.28 -9.03
C ASP A 81 33.09 13.43 -9.64
N ASP A 82 32.78 12.50 -10.55
CA ASP A 82 33.72 11.74 -11.40
C ASP A 82 33.71 12.27 -12.85
#